data_AF-R0BLW2-F1
#
_entry.id   AF-R0BLW2-F1
#
_cell.length_a   1.000
_cell.length_b   1.000
_cell.length_c   1.000
_cell.angle_alpha   90.00
_cell.angle_beta   90.00
_cell.angle_gamma   90.00
#
_symmetry.space_group_name_H-M   'P 1'
#
loop_
_entity.id
_entity.type
_entity.pdbx_description
1 polymer ?
#
loop_
_entity_poly.entity_id
_entity_poly.type
_entity_poly.pdbx_seq_one_letter_code
_entity_poly.pdbx_strand_id
1 'polypeptide(L)' 'MIELHKLSGEPFYLNEDQIEMVKFIPETKIVMMNKEFYIVQDSGEQVVEKIIEFKRKIMRPVGEKYPEGKEELLRRE' A
#
# COMPACT_ATOMS: atom_id res chain seq x y z
N MET A 1 3.98 3.60 1.99
CA MET A 1 4.14 3.41 0.54
C MET A 1 3.61 2.05 0.15
N ILE A 2 2.61 2.01 -0.72
CA ILE A 2 1.98 0.78 -1.25
C ILE A 2 2.35 0.60 -2.72
N GLU A 3 2.61 -0.63 -3.17
CA GLU A 3 2.87 -0.94 -4.57
C GLU A 3 1.54 -1.12 -5.32
N LEU A 4 1.38 -0.43 -6.44
CA LEU A 4 0.22 -0.49 -7.32
C LEU A 4 0.68 -0.61 -8.77
N HIS A 5 -0.25 -0.91 -9.66
CA HIS A 5 0.06 -1.04 -11.07
C HIS A 5 -0.83 -0.11 -11.89
N LYS A 6 -0.19 0.63 -12.81
CA LYS A 6 -0.93 1.38 -13.83
C LYS A 6 -1.70 0.40 -14.73
N LEU A 7 -2.63 0.93 -15.53
CA LEU A 7 -3.31 0.14 -16.57
C LEU A 7 -2.34 -0.48 -17.61
N SER A 8 -1.12 0.07 -17.74
CA SER A 8 -0.06 -0.50 -18.57
C SER A 8 0.62 -1.73 -17.95
N GLY A 9 0.31 -2.07 -16.70
CA GLY A 9 0.99 -3.10 -15.92
C GLY A 9 2.29 -2.63 -15.25
N GLU A 10 2.73 -1.39 -15.50
CA GLU A 10 3.93 -0.82 -14.87
C GLU A 10 3.71 -0.66 -13.35
N PRO A 11 4.56 -1.26 -12.49
CA PRO A 11 4.47 -1.11 -11.05
C PRO A 11 4.97 0.27 -10.62
N PHE A 12 4.34 0.83 -9.59
CA PHE A 12 4.78 2.07 -8.95
C PHE A 12 4.40 2.07 -7.46
N TYR A 13 5.12 2.87 -6.68
CA TYR A 13 4.80 3.07 -5.28
C TYR A 13 4.02 4.37 -5.08
N LEU A 14 2.94 4.28 -4.31
CA LEU A 14 2.12 5.43 -3.94
C LEU A 14 2.17 5.66 -2.43
N ASN A 15 2.23 6.93 -2.03
CA ASN A 15 2.11 7.31 -0.63
C ASN A 15 0.63 7.25 -0.21
N GLU A 16 0.30 6.30 0.67
CA GLU A 16 -1.08 6.13 1.11
C GLU A 16 -1.59 7.28 1.98
N ASP A 17 -0.70 7.99 2.67
CA ASP A 17 -1.06 9.14 3.52
C ASP A 17 -1.50 10.37 2.71
N GLN A 18 -1.27 10.38 1.40
CA GLN A 18 -1.68 11.45 0.50
C GLN A 18 -2.94 11.11 -0.31
N ILE A 19 -3.54 9.94 -0.07
CA ILE A 19 -4.79 9.54 -0.71
C ILE A 19 -5.94 10.27 -0.02
N GLU A 20 -6.75 10.98 -0.81
CA GLU A 20 -8.00 11.59 -0.36
C GLU A 20 -9.14 10.59 -0.36
N MET A 21 -9.29 9.81 -1.44
CA MET A 21 -10.30 8.76 -1.56
C MET A 21 -9.96 7.72 -2.62
N VAL A 22 -10.51 6.52 -2.46
CA VAL A 22 -10.48 5.43 -3.45
C VAL A 22 -11.89 5.23 -4.01
N LYS A 23 -12.07 5.33 -5.32
CA LYS A 23 -13.35 5.12 -6.02
C LYS A 23 -13.34 3.79 -6.75
N PHE A 24 -14.38 3.01 -6.47
CA PHE A 24 -14.63 1.68 -7.02
C PHE A 24 -15.47 1.84 -8.28
N ILE A 25 -14.81 1.81 -9.43
CA ILE A 25 -15.44 1.75 -10.76
C ILE A 25 -15.00 0.40 -11.39
N PRO A 26 -15.18 0.11 -12.70
CA PRO A 26 -14.65 -1.14 -13.27
C PRO A 26 -13.15 -1.31 -13.02
N GLU A 27 -12.38 -0.24 -13.18
CA GLU A 27 -11.02 -0.08 -12.66
C GLU A 27 -11.03 0.67 -11.30
N THR A 28 -9.87 0.90 -10.67
CA THR A 28 -9.83 1.71 -9.43
C THR A 28 -9.28 3.09 -9.69
N LYS A 29 -10.02 4.11 -9.25
CA LYS A 29 -9.55 5.51 -9.28
C LYS A 29 -9.12 5.96 -7.90
N ILE A 30 -7.85 6.31 -7.75
CA ILE A 30 -7.28 6.85 -6.51
C ILE A 30 -7.15 8.36 -6.69
N VAL A 31 -7.82 9.13 -5.83
CA VAL A 31 -7.73 10.60 -5.82
C VAL A 31 -6.79 11.00 -4.69
N MET A 32 -5.84 11.86 -5.01
CA MET A 32 -4.83 12.39 -4.10
C MET A 32 -5.30 13.72 -3.51
N MET A 33 -4.76 14.12 -2.36
CA MET A 33 -5.11 15.40 -1.69
C MET A 33 -4.84 16.65 -2.55
N ASN A 34 -3.91 16.57 -3.50
CA ASN A 34 -3.63 17.64 -4.46
C ASN A 34 -4.61 17.66 -5.66
N LYS A 35 -5.67 16.82 -5.62
CA LYS A 35 -6.68 16.62 -6.69
C LYS A 35 -6.17 15.90 -7.94
N GLU A 36 -4.89 15.51 -7.98
CA GLU A 36 -4.42 14.56 -8.99
C GLU A 36 -5.01 13.17 -8.73
N PHE A 37 -4.98 12.30 -9.73
CA PHE A 37 -5.51 10.95 -9.58
C PHE A 37 -4.73 9.94 -10.41
N TYR A 38 -4.83 8.69 -9.98
CA TYR A 38 -4.32 7.52 -10.70
C TYR A 38 -5.46 6.58 -11.01
N ILE A 39 -5.41 5.97 -12.19
CA ILE A 39 -6.24 4.80 -12.53
C ILE A 39 -5.33 3.58 -12.51
N VAL A 40 -5.70 2.60 -11.71
CA VAL A 40 -4.90 1.40 -11.47
C VAL A 40 -5.70 0.15 -11.82
N GLN A 41 -4.97 -0.90 -12.22
CA GLN A 41 -5.57 -2.21 -12.51
C GLN A 41 -5.90 -2.99 -11.23
N ASP A 42 -5.27 -2.64 -10.10
CA ASP A 42 -5.61 -3.16 -8.79
C ASP A 42 -7.08 -2.82 -8.46
N SER A 43 -7.82 -3.79 -7.92
CA SER A 43 -9.16 -3.55 -7.37
C SER A 43 -9.11 -2.64 -6.13
N GLY A 44 -10.22 -1.97 -5.83
CA GLY A 44 -10.30 -1.07 -4.68
C GLY A 44 -10.04 -1.82 -3.37
N GLU A 45 -10.49 -3.07 -3.28
CA GLU A 45 -10.23 -3.99 -2.17
C GLU A 45 -8.73 -4.25 -2.00
N GLN A 46 -8.00 -4.56 -3.09
CA GLN A 46 -6.55 -4.76 -3.05
C GLN A 46 -5.80 -3.50 -2.60
N VAL A 47 -6.23 -2.32 -3.07
CA VAL A 47 -5.64 -1.05 -2.64
C VAL A 47 -5.80 -0.87 -1.12
N VAL A 48 -7.01 -1.06 -0.61
CA VAL A 48 -7.30 -0.93 0.83
C VAL A 48 -6.53 -1.96 1.66
N GLU A 49 -6.47 -3.21 1.21
CA GLU A 49 -5.73 -4.26 1.90
C GLU A 49 -4.24 -3.94 1.99
N LYS A 50 -3.62 -3.49 0.90
CA LYS A 50 -2.22 -3.06 0.87
C LYS A 50 -1.94 -1.90 1.84
N ILE A 51 -2.87 -0.95 1.97
CA ILE A 51 -2.79 0.15 2.94
C ILE A 51 -2.81 -0.40 4.37
N ILE A 52 -3.76 -1.28 4.68
CA ILE A 52 -3.90 -1.88 6.01
C ILE A 52 -2.64 -2.68 6.36
N GLU A 53 -2.14 -3.50 5.44
CA GLU A 53 -0.91 -4.25 5.66
C GLU A 53 0.29 -3.34 5.91
N PHE A 54 0.44 -2.28 5.12
CA PHE A 54 1.52 -1.33 5.29
C PHE A 54 1.43 -0.67 6.67
N LYS A 55 0.26 -0.14 7.05
CA LYS A 55 0.04 0.47 8.37
C LYS A 55 0.30 -0.51 9.51
N ARG A 56 -0.17 -1.76 9.42
CA ARG A 56 0.11 -2.80 10.43
C ARG A 56 1.62 -3.05 10.59
N LYS A 57 2.35 -3.11 9.48
CA LYS A 57 3.81 -3.33 9.49
C LYS A 57 4.55 -2.18 10.17
N ILE A 58 4.12 -0.93 9.96
CA ILE A 58 4.82 0.25 10.51
C ILE A 58 4.33 0.70 11.89
N MET A 59 3.06 0.46 12.24
CA MET A 59 2.47 0.85 13.53
C MET A 59 2.63 -0.22 14.61
N ARG A 60 3.38 -1.28 14.34
CA ARG A 60 3.57 -2.36 15.30
C ARG A 60 4.16 -1.80 16.61
N PRO A 61 3.53 -2.06 17.78
CA PRO A 61 4.05 -1.60 19.05
C PRO A 61 5.48 -2.09 19.27
N VAL A 62 6.36 -1.18 19.68
CA VAL A 62 7.70 -1.53 20.15
C VAL A 62 7.54 -2.48 21.33
N GLY A 63 7.89 -3.75 21.16
CA GLY A 63 7.79 -4.79 22.18
C GLY A 63 7.02 -6.05 21.78
N GLU A 64 6.31 -6.06 20.65
CA GLU A 64 5.80 -7.32 20.10
C GLU A 64 6.94 -8.12 19.43
N LYS A 65 7.31 -9.25 20.03
CA LYS A 65 8.30 -10.18 19.45
C LYS A 65 7.89 -10.55 18.03
N TYR A 66 8.82 -10.50 17.07
CA TYR A 66 8.59 -11.10 15.75
C TYR A 66 8.10 -12.54 15.93
N PRO A 67 7.13 -13.03 15.12
CA PRO A 67 6.86 -14.46 15.09
C PRO A 67 8.20 -15.16 14.84
N GLU A 68 8.53 -16.13 15.70
CA GLU A 68 9.84 -16.77 15.71
C GLU A 68 10.22 -17.22 14.29
N GLY A 69 11.43 -16.83 13.84
CA GLY A 69 11.97 -17.23 12.52
C GLY A 69 12.15 -16.13 11.47
N LYS A 70 11.88 -14.83 11.76
CA LYS A 70 12.20 -13.72 10.83
C LYS A 70 13.33 -12.78 11.28
N GLU A 71 13.89 -12.98 12.47
CA GLU A 71 15.02 -12.18 12.99
C GLU A 71 16.31 -12.35 12.18
N GLU A 72 16.43 -13.45 11.41
CA GLU A 72 17.62 -13.78 10.63
C GLU A 72 17.79 -12.90 9.37
N LEU A 73 16.72 -12.22 8.93
CA LEU A 73 16.73 -11.34 7.75
C LEU A 73 17.31 -9.95 8.03
N LEU A 74 17.35 -9.52 9.31
CA LEU A 74 17.84 -8.20 9.71
C LEU A 74 19.31 -8.19 10.16
N ARG A 75 19.98 -9.36 10.19
CA ARG A 75 21.41 -9.48 10.50
C ARG A 75 22.31 -9.54 9.26
N ARG A 76 21.73 -9.41 8.07
CA ARG A 76 22.49 -9.25 6.82
C ARG A 76 22.26 -7.85 6.30
N GLU A 77 23.16 -6.96 6.71
CA GLU A 77 23.68 -5.73 6.06
C GLU A 77 24.02 -4.65 7.10
#